data_AF-A0A0Q9Z5Z7-F1
#
_entry.id   AF-A0A0Q9Z5Z7-F1
#
_cell.length_a   1.000
_cell.length_b   1.000
_cell.length_c   1.000
_cell.angle_alpha   90.00
_cell.angle_beta   90.00
_cell.angle_gamma   90.00
#
_symmetry.space_group_name_H-M   'P 1'
#
loop_
_entity.id
_entity.type
_entity.pdbx_description
1 polymer ?
#
loop_
_entity_poly.entity_id
_entity_poly.type
_entity_poly.pdbx_seq_one_letter_code
_entity_poly.pdbx_strand_id
1 'polypeptide(L)'
;MQGAALFNIGIGSVFSGIGAVINKEPQERFGKVLFKGMAQGALGGYLVFESKVIAGRIAKQENLTYGWPAKFVNSAGTSIIENAASNRNFWEQWNLNIGFNRIEFHTKERLQVKYRVQPVALLLTAYTAFYNKFEPKKSLKTGQFVFSGDSYFTSDRSFRGAAIGTSILLNTEGEFYYNTIAHEVIHVFQYHDFNVFFFAGLYKMEHWGKDQQTFEGYYSNYFEKEAYLFSNY
;
A
#
# COMPACT_ATOMS: atom_id res chain seq x y z
N MET A 1 -5.74 -18.48 -9.46
CA MET A 1 -6.36 -17.60 -8.43
C MET A 1 -6.13 -18.11 -7.00
N GLN A 2 -6.26 -19.41 -6.71
CA GLN A 2 -6.08 -19.94 -5.34
C GLN A 2 -4.67 -19.71 -4.74
N GLY A 3 -3.60 -19.85 -5.53
CA GLY A 3 -2.23 -19.58 -5.06
C GLY A 3 -1.98 -18.12 -4.67
N ALA A 4 -2.61 -17.16 -5.35
CA ALA A 4 -2.50 -15.74 -5.02
C ALA A 4 -3.26 -15.38 -3.73
N ALA A 5 -4.39 -16.03 -3.47
CA ALA A 5 -5.13 -15.87 -2.22
C ALA A 5 -4.30 -16.39 -1.02
N LEU A 6 -3.79 -17.62 -1.14
CA LEU A 6 -2.92 -18.23 -0.13
C LEU A 6 -1.67 -17.39 0.13
N PHE A 7 -1.09 -16.79 -0.90
CA PHE A 7 0.07 -15.91 -0.76
C PHE A 7 -0.25 -14.64 0.04
N ASN A 8 -1.30 -13.87 -0.33
CA ASN A 8 -1.64 -12.64 0.40
C ASN A 8 -2.11 -12.93 1.84
N ILE A 9 -2.89 -13.99 2.03
CA ILE A 9 -3.36 -14.44 3.37
C ILE A 9 -2.18 -14.90 4.22
N GLY A 10 -1.30 -15.73 3.66
CA GLY A 10 -0.13 -16.28 4.36
C GLY A 10 0.86 -15.20 4.78
N ILE A 11 1.21 -14.29 3.85
CA ILE A 11 2.06 -13.14 4.14
C ILE A 11 1.42 -12.25 5.20
N GLY A 12 0.14 -11.85 5.01
CA GLY A 12 -0.59 -11.05 5.99
C GLY A 12 -0.55 -11.69 7.38
N SER A 13 -0.84 -12.98 7.48
CA SER A 13 -0.80 -13.74 8.73
C SER A 13 0.59 -13.73 9.38
N VAL A 14 1.65 -14.11 8.66
CA VAL A 14 2.99 -14.25 9.23
C VAL A 14 3.53 -12.89 9.69
N PHE A 15 3.47 -11.87 8.83
CA PHE A 15 4.00 -10.54 9.15
C PHE A 15 3.22 -9.87 10.28
N SER A 16 1.90 -9.95 10.29
CA SER A 16 1.10 -9.39 11.38
C SER A 16 1.30 -10.16 12.69
N GLY A 17 1.48 -11.48 12.65
CA GLY A 17 1.80 -12.28 13.83
C GLY A 17 3.13 -11.89 14.47
N ILE A 18 4.19 -11.82 13.66
CA ILE A 18 5.52 -11.37 14.11
C ILE A 18 5.43 -9.95 14.65
N GLY A 19 4.88 -9.01 13.86
CA GLY A 19 4.68 -7.62 14.24
C GLY A 19 3.94 -7.46 15.56
N ALA A 20 2.85 -8.22 15.76
CA ALA A 20 2.05 -8.16 16.98
C ALA A 20 2.88 -8.53 18.21
N VAL A 21 3.71 -9.59 18.11
CA VAL A 21 4.60 -10.03 19.18
C VAL A 21 5.66 -8.97 19.50
N ILE A 22 6.20 -8.30 18.47
CA ILE A 22 7.14 -7.18 18.65
C ILE A 22 6.50 -6.05 19.46
N ASN A 23 5.24 -5.75 19.17
CA ASN A 23 4.47 -4.66 19.76
C ASN A 23 3.63 -5.08 20.96
N LYS A 24 3.89 -6.26 21.53
CA LYS A 24 3.15 -6.75 22.69
C LYS A 24 3.57 -6.00 23.96
N GLU A 25 2.63 -5.76 24.85
CA GLU A 25 2.93 -5.21 26.18
C GLU A 25 3.55 -6.30 27.08
N PRO A 26 4.46 -5.97 28.02
CA PRO A 26 5.15 -6.97 28.84
C PRO A 26 4.24 -8.02 29.50
N GLN A 27 3.06 -7.60 29.95
CA GLN A 27 2.01 -8.40 30.60
C GLN A 27 1.22 -9.34 29.67
N GLU A 28 1.22 -9.11 28.36
CA GLU A 28 0.38 -9.88 27.44
C GLU A 28 0.96 -11.30 27.18
N ARG A 29 0.09 -12.29 26.99
CA ARG A 29 0.54 -13.65 26.69
C ARG A 29 1.00 -13.77 25.23
N PHE A 30 2.24 -14.21 25.02
CA PHE A 30 2.85 -14.38 23.69
C PHE A 30 1.93 -15.09 22.69
N GLY A 31 1.45 -16.29 23.02
CA GLY A 31 0.63 -17.10 22.10
C GLY A 31 -0.71 -16.44 21.74
N LYS A 32 -1.32 -15.71 22.68
CA LYS A 32 -2.56 -14.97 22.43
C LYS A 32 -2.34 -13.83 21.45
N VAL A 33 -1.25 -13.07 21.63
CA VAL A 33 -0.90 -11.94 20.76
C VAL A 33 -0.50 -12.42 19.37
N LEU A 34 0.33 -13.47 19.28
CA LEU A 34 0.72 -14.09 18.02
C LEU A 34 -0.52 -14.54 17.24
N PHE A 35 -1.41 -15.31 17.86
CA PHE A 35 -2.61 -15.82 17.20
C PHE A 35 -3.57 -14.70 16.76
N LYS A 36 -3.79 -13.68 17.61
CA LYS A 36 -4.58 -12.49 17.26
C LYS A 36 -3.99 -11.79 16.04
N GLY A 37 -2.68 -11.54 16.05
CA GLY A 37 -1.96 -10.90 14.95
C GLY A 37 -2.07 -11.70 13.66
N MET A 38 -1.85 -13.01 13.72
CA MET A 38 -2.00 -13.91 12.58
C MET A 38 -3.41 -13.95 12.01
N ALA A 39 -4.43 -14.09 12.86
CA ALA A 39 -5.82 -14.16 12.43
C ALA A 39 -6.29 -12.85 11.78
N GLN A 40 -5.98 -11.70 12.39
CA GLN A 40 -6.31 -10.40 11.79
C GLN A 40 -5.49 -10.17 10.51
N GLY A 41 -4.20 -10.52 10.49
CA GLY A 41 -3.36 -10.44 9.30
C GLY A 41 -3.89 -11.28 8.14
N ALA A 42 -4.38 -12.50 8.41
CA ALA A 42 -5.02 -13.36 7.42
C ALA A 42 -6.30 -12.73 6.85
N LEU A 43 -7.14 -12.14 7.70
CA LEU A 43 -8.35 -11.41 7.28
C LEU A 43 -8.00 -10.22 6.38
N GLY A 44 -6.99 -9.43 6.77
CA GLY A 44 -6.52 -8.31 5.95
C GLY A 44 -5.93 -8.77 4.62
N GLY A 45 -5.14 -9.85 4.62
CA GLY A 45 -4.59 -10.48 3.42
C GLY A 45 -5.66 -11.00 2.45
N TYR A 46 -6.77 -11.52 2.97
CA TYR A 46 -7.93 -11.90 2.16
C TYR A 46 -8.55 -10.70 1.46
N LEU A 47 -8.77 -9.58 2.16
CA LEU A 47 -9.28 -8.35 1.55
C LEU A 47 -8.31 -7.78 0.50
N VAL A 48 -6.99 -7.81 0.77
CA VAL A 48 -5.98 -7.44 -0.24
C VAL A 48 -6.11 -8.32 -1.49
N PHE A 49 -6.32 -9.62 -1.36
CA PHE A 49 -6.56 -10.49 -2.51
C PHE A 49 -7.86 -10.11 -3.25
N GLU A 50 -8.98 -9.94 -2.54
CA GLU A 50 -10.26 -9.55 -3.15
C GLU A 50 -10.18 -8.20 -3.88
N SER A 51 -9.38 -7.25 -3.38
CA SER A 51 -9.13 -5.98 -4.06
C SER A 51 -8.53 -6.18 -5.46
N LYS A 52 -7.63 -7.16 -5.63
CA LYS A 52 -7.00 -7.50 -6.91
C LYS A 52 -8.00 -8.18 -7.84
N VAL A 53 -8.91 -8.99 -7.29
CA VAL A 53 -10.04 -9.57 -8.05
C VAL A 53 -10.99 -8.47 -8.56
N ILE A 54 -11.31 -7.48 -7.72
CA ILE A 54 -12.15 -6.33 -8.11
C ILE A 54 -11.44 -5.48 -9.16
N ALA A 55 -10.13 -5.20 -9.00
CA ALA A 55 -9.34 -4.48 -10.00
C ALA A 55 -9.36 -5.19 -11.37
N GLY A 56 -9.33 -6.52 -11.39
CA GLY A 56 -9.50 -7.32 -12.61
C GLY A 56 -10.84 -7.11 -13.33
N ARG A 57 -11.87 -6.57 -12.66
CA ARG A 57 -13.14 -6.19 -13.31
C ARG A 57 -13.00 -4.98 -14.21
N ILE A 58 -11.97 -4.13 -14.02
CA ILE A 58 -11.67 -3.02 -14.95
C ILE A 58 -11.51 -3.57 -16.36
N ALA A 59 -10.74 -4.65 -16.52
CA ALA A 59 -10.50 -5.31 -17.80
C ALA A 59 -11.76 -6.02 -18.32
N LYS A 60 -12.45 -6.78 -17.45
CA LYS A 60 -13.60 -7.61 -17.86
C LYS A 60 -14.85 -6.81 -18.23
N GLN A 61 -15.02 -5.63 -17.65
CA GLN A 61 -16.22 -4.80 -17.80
C GLN A 61 -15.91 -3.50 -18.54
N GLU A 62 -14.67 -3.32 -19.00
CA GLU A 62 -14.20 -2.11 -19.69
C GLU A 62 -14.58 -0.82 -18.94
N ASN A 63 -14.45 -0.87 -17.61
CA ASN A 63 -14.90 0.22 -16.76
C ASN A 63 -13.87 0.54 -15.68
N LEU A 64 -13.20 1.68 -15.86
CA LEU A 64 -12.19 2.20 -14.95
C LEU A 64 -12.73 2.48 -13.54
N THR A 65 -14.05 2.72 -13.38
CA THR A 65 -14.63 3.05 -12.07
C THR A 65 -14.56 1.91 -11.07
N TYR A 66 -14.31 0.68 -11.51
CA TYR A 66 -13.97 -0.44 -10.62
C TYR A 66 -12.67 -0.23 -9.83
N GLY A 67 -11.84 0.76 -10.20
CA GLY A 67 -10.66 1.16 -9.43
C GLY A 67 -11.00 1.65 -8.02
N TRP A 68 -12.12 2.36 -7.83
CA TRP A 68 -12.57 2.83 -6.51
C TRP A 68 -12.94 1.72 -5.53
N PRO A 69 -13.88 0.80 -5.85
CA PRO A 69 -14.19 -0.29 -4.94
C PRO A 69 -12.96 -1.18 -4.69
N ALA A 70 -12.12 -1.41 -5.71
CA ALA A 70 -10.86 -2.12 -5.52
C ALA A 70 -9.95 -1.41 -4.50
N LYS A 71 -9.78 -0.09 -4.63
CA LYS A 71 -8.99 0.74 -3.71
C LYS A 71 -9.52 0.68 -2.29
N PHE A 72 -10.83 0.86 -2.08
CA PHE A 72 -11.40 0.81 -0.73
C PHE A 72 -11.19 -0.55 -0.05
N VAL A 73 -11.34 -1.64 -0.80
CA VAL A 73 -11.09 -2.99 -0.28
C VAL A 73 -9.60 -3.22 0.02
N ASN A 74 -8.69 -2.73 -0.84
CA ASN A 74 -7.25 -2.79 -0.58
C ASN A 74 -6.86 -1.98 0.68
N SER A 75 -7.38 -0.75 0.79
CA SER A 75 -7.19 0.12 1.94
C SER A 75 -7.71 -0.51 3.23
N ALA A 76 -8.87 -1.16 3.20
CA ALA A 76 -9.37 -1.90 4.35
C ALA A 76 -8.43 -3.06 4.73
N GLY A 77 -8.02 -3.88 3.75
CA GLY A 77 -7.13 -5.01 4.00
C GLY A 77 -5.79 -4.61 4.58
N THR A 78 -5.13 -3.60 3.99
CA THR A 78 -3.86 -3.04 4.47
C THR A 78 -3.99 -2.41 5.87
N SER A 79 -5.09 -1.71 6.16
CA SER A 79 -5.38 -1.17 7.50
C SER A 79 -5.45 -2.26 8.57
N ILE A 80 -6.11 -3.38 8.26
CA ILE A 80 -6.22 -4.52 9.18
C ILE A 80 -4.83 -5.13 9.43
N ILE A 81 -4.02 -5.32 8.37
CA ILE A 81 -2.65 -5.85 8.49
C ILE A 81 -1.79 -4.93 9.37
N GLU A 82 -1.84 -3.62 9.14
CA GLU A 82 -1.11 -2.62 9.93
C GLU A 82 -1.53 -2.62 11.41
N ASN A 83 -2.83 -2.71 11.69
CA ASN A 83 -3.34 -2.78 13.06
C ASN A 83 -2.89 -4.06 13.75
N ALA A 84 -3.07 -5.19 13.08
CA ALA A 84 -2.65 -6.49 13.59
C ALA A 84 -1.15 -6.51 13.91
N ALA A 85 -0.32 -6.04 12.98
CA ALA A 85 1.12 -5.93 13.18
C ALA A 85 1.52 -4.92 14.26
N SER A 86 0.68 -3.93 14.56
CA SER A 86 0.88 -2.99 15.68
C SER A 86 0.25 -3.47 16.99
N ASN A 87 -0.19 -4.74 17.06
CA ASN A 87 -0.96 -5.31 18.17
C ASN A 87 -2.25 -4.52 18.54
N ARG A 88 -2.79 -3.74 17.61
CA ARG A 88 -4.09 -3.07 17.75
C ARG A 88 -5.22 -3.99 17.31
N ASN A 89 -6.46 -3.66 17.67
CA ASN A 89 -7.60 -4.32 17.05
C ASN A 89 -7.78 -3.82 15.61
N PHE A 90 -8.31 -4.69 14.74
CA PHE A 90 -8.43 -4.44 13.30
C PHE A 90 -9.15 -3.12 12.94
N TRP A 91 -10.03 -2.64 13.82
CA TRP A 91 -10.89 -1.48 13.59
C TRP A 91 -10.30 -0.15 14.07
N GLU A 92 -9.19 -0.16 14.83
CA GLU A 92 -8.66 1.02 15.55
C GLU A 92 -8.11 2.12 14.63
N GLN A 93 -7.56 1.75 13.47
CA GLN A 93 -7.02 2.69 12.48
C GLN A 93 -7.38 2.23 11.06
N TRP A 94 -7.99 3.09 10.26
CA TRP A 94 -8.22 2.87 8.84
C TRP A 94 -7.40 3.87 8.03
N ASN A 95 -6.82 3.44 6.92
CA ASN A 95 -6.05 4.30 6.02
C ASN A 95 -6.61 4.26 4.60
N LEU A 96 -6.60 5.42 3.94
CA LEU A 96 -6.91 5.56 2.52
C LEU A 96 -5.75 6.28 1.84
N ASN A 97 -5.15 5.63 0.84
CA ASN A 97 -4.04 6.20 0.08
C ASN A 97 -4.54 6.69 -1.29
N ILE A 98 -4.21 7.94 -1.64
CA ILE A 98 -4.52 8.56 -2.95
C ILE A 98 -3.26 9.26 -3.45
N GLY A 99 -2.58 8.64 -4.42
CA GLY A 99 -1.28 9.13 -4.88
C GLY A 99 -0.28 9.10 -3.73
N PHE A 100 0.34 10.23 -3.43
CA PHE A 100 1.27 10.39 -2.31
C PHE A 100 0.58 10.80 -0.99
N ASN A 101 -0.74 10.87 -0.98
CA ASN A 101 -1.52 11.31 0.17
C ASN A 101 -2.05 10.10 0.93
N ARG A 102 -1.93 10.13 2.25
CA ARG A 102 -2.49 9.12 3.15
C ARG A 102 -3.37 9.80 4.19
N ILE A 103 -4.62 9.37 4.24
CA ILE A 103 -5.60 9.83 5.21
C ILE A 103 -5.84 8.69 6.20
N GLU A 104 -5.63 8.95 7.48
CA GLU A 104 -5.80 7.98 8.56
C GLU A 104 -6.98 8.36 9.45
N PHE A 105 -7.86 7.41 9.72
CA PHE A 105 -8.99 7.52 10.62
C PHE A 105 -8.74 6.65 11.83
N HIS A 106 -8.48 7.27 12.98
CA HIS A 106 -8.27 6.59 14.26
C HIS A 106 -9.58 6.60 15.05
N THR A 107 -10.02 5.45 15.55
CA THR A 107 -11.40 5.24 16.05
C THR A 107 -11.48 4.72 17.48
N LYS A 108 -10.36 4.33 18.11
CA LYS A 108 -10.32 3.64 19.42
C LYS A 108 -11.07 4.34 20.56
N GLU A 109 -10.97 5.68 20.62
CA GLU A 109 -11.57 6.49 21.68
C GLU A 109 -12.48 7.57 21.11
N ARG A 110 -11.94 8.37 20.20
CA ARG A 110 -12.63 9.40 19.43
C ARG A 110 -12.13 9.36 18.00
N LEU A 111 -13.00 9.73 17.05
CA LEU A 111 -12.60 9.86 15.66
C LEU A 111 -11.52 10.95 15.53
N GLN A 112 -10.30 10.55 15.15
CA GLN A 112 -9.23 11.49 14.78
C GLN A 112 -8.86 11.25 13.33
N VAL A 113 -8.79 12.33 12.56
CA VAL A 113 -8.35 12.30 11.16
C VAL A 113 -6.93 12.86 11.11
N LYS A 114 -5.97 12.04 10.68
CA LYS A 114 -4.59 12.46 10.43
C LYS A 114 -4.32 12.41 8.93
N TYR A 115 -3.67 13.45 8.42
CA TYR A 115 -3.19 13.49 7.05
C TYR A 115 -1.67 13.34 7.04
N ARG A 116 -1.16 12.50 6.13
CA ARG A 116 0.27 12.29 5.91
C ARG A 116 0.58 12.36 4.44
N VAL A 117 1.77 12.87 4.13
CA VAL A 117 2.38 12.76 2.80
C VAL A 117 3.33 11.57 2.84
N GLN A 118 3.42 10.83 1.73
CA GLN A 118 4.37 9.75 1.50
C GLN A 118 5.52 10.26 0.61
N PRO A 119 6.69 10.61 1.17
CA PRO A 119 7.83 11.21 0.45
C PRO A 119 8.30 10.51 -0.82
N VAL A 120 8.60 9.19 -0.82
CA VAL A 120 8.97 8.50 -2.09
C VAL A 120 7.87 8.63 -3.12
N ALA A 121 6.63 8.38 -2.70
CA ALA A 121 5.50 8.45 -3.62
C ALA A 121 5.33 9.86 -4.18
N LEU A 122 5.60 10.91 -3.38
CA LEU A 122 5.58 12.30 -3.82
C LEU A 122 6.70 12.56 -4.85
N LEU A 123 7.93 12.14 -4.56
CA LEU A 123 9.08 12.33 -5.46
C LEU A 123 8.88 11.59 -6.79
N LEU A 124 8.44 10.34 -6.74
CA LEU A 124 8.14 9.54 -7.93
C LEU A 124 6.98 10.12 -8.74
N THR A 125 5.94 10.61 -8.06
CA THR A 125 4.81 11.29 -8.73
C THR A 125 5.27 12.59 -9.37
N ALA A 126 6.07 13.40 -8.67
CA ALA A 126 6.60 14.65 -9.19
C ALA A 126 7.46 14.42 -10.43
N TYR A 127 8.41 13.47 -10.36
CA TYR A 127 9.19 13.05 -11.51
C TYR A 127 8.29 12.66 -12.69
N THR A 128 7.32 11.77 -12.46
CA THR A 128 6.40 11.31 -13.51
C THR A 128 5.64 12.49 -14.12
N ALA A 129 5.19 13.44 -13.30
CA ALA A 129 4.46 14.63 -13.73
C ALA A 129 5.31 15.64 -14.53
N PHE A 130 6.61 15.76 -14.25
CA PHE A 130 7.50 16.65 -15.00
C PHE A 130 7.76 16.15 -16.43
N TYR A 131 7.79 14.83 -16.63
CA TYR A 131 8.16 14.23 -17.92
C TYR A 131 6.97 13.67 -18.71
N ASN A 132 5.77 13.62 -18.12
CA ASN A 132 4.60 13.01 -18.75
C ASN A 132 3.33 13.85 -18.54
N LYS A 133 2.35 13.67 -19.42
CA LYS A 133 1.09 14.41 -19.38
C LYS A 133 0.15 13.81 -18.33
N PHE A 134 -0.34 14.63 -17.41
CA PHE A 134 -1.36 14.20 -16.45
C PHE A 134 -2.72 13.96 -17.12
N GLU A 135 -3.37 12.86 -16.76
CA GLU A 135 -4.65 12.41 -17.33
C GLU A 135 -5.76 12.47 -16.26
N PRO A 136 -6.36 13.65 -16.01
CA PRO A 136 -7.26 13.86 -14.87
C PRO A 136 -8.54 13.01 -14.94
N LYS A 137 -9.11 12.83 -16.14
CA LYS A 137 -10.32 12.01 -16.32
C LYS A 137 -10.05 10.53 -16.03
N LYS A 138 -8.91 10.00 -16.48
CA LYS A 138 -8.50 8.63 -16.17
C LYS A 138 -8.22 8.49 -14.68
N SER A 139 -7.52 9.47 -14.11
CA SER A 139 -7.16 9.49 -12.69
C SER A 139 -8.38 9.46 -11.77
N LEU A 140 -9.37 10.29 -12.06
CA LEU A 140 -10.61 10.33 -11.29
C LEU A 140 -11.39 9.01 -11.38
N LYS A 141 -11.41 8.37 -12.55
CA LYS A 141 -12.12 7.10 -12.72
C LYS A 141 -11.42 5.94 -12.04
N THR A 142 -10.09 5.85 -12.12
CA THR A 142 -9.31 4.76 -11.52
C THR A 142 -9.04 4.97 -10.03
N GLY A 143 -9.16 6.20 -9.54
CA GLY A 143 -8.78 6.60 -8.19
C GLY A 143 -7.27 6.70 -8.00
N GLN A 144 -6.46 6.59 -9.05
CA GLN A 144 -4.99 6.69 -9.02
C GLN A 144 -4.52 7.89 -9.84
N PHE A 145 -3.34 8.44 -9.59
CA PHE A 145 -2.77 9.40 -10.54
C PHE A 145 -2.33 8.67 -11.80
N VAL A 146 -2.88 9.09 -12.94
CA VAL A 146 -2.60 8.52 -14.26
C VAL A 146 -1.92 9.58 -15.10
N PHE A 147 -0.84 9.19 -15.74
CA PHE A 147 -0.07 9.98 -16.68
C PHE A 147 0.01 9.23 -18.01
N SER A 148 0.26 9.96 -19.09
CA SER A 148 0.55 9.41 -20.41
C SER A 148 1.80 10.03 -21.00
N GLY A 149 2.67 9.20 -21.58
CA GLY A 149 3.90 9.62 -22.22
C GLY A 149 4.87 8.44 -22.36
N ASP A 150 6.00 8.72 -22.99
CA ASP A 150 6.97 7.69 -23.38
C ASP A 150 8.25 7.75 -22.51
N SER A 151 8.33 8.73 -21.60
CA SER A 151 9.47 8.93 -20.72
C SER A 151 9.35 8.07 -19.45
N TYR A 152 10.05 6.94 -19.47
CA TYR A 152 10.20 6.01 -18.33
C TYR A 152 11.63 6.02 -17.78
N PHE A 153 11.81 5.73 -16.47
CA PHE A 153 13.09 5.75 -15.75
C PHE A 153 14.24 4.92 -16.38
N THR A 154 13.92 3.99 -17.28
CA THR A 154 14.89 3.15 -17.98
C THR A 154 14.62 3.20 -19.48
N SER A 155 15.64 3.51 -20.27
CA SER A 155 15.61 3.65 -21.73
C SER A 155 14.96 2.47 -22.50
N ASP A 156 14.47 2.80 -23.70
CA ASP A 156 14.15 1.94 -24.87
C ASP A 156 13.33 0.65 -24.67
N ARG A 157 12.56 0.52 -23.59
CA ARG A 157 11.61 -0.60 -23.49
C ARG A 157 10.23 -0.19 -23.99
N SER A 158 9.71 -0.92 -24.97
CA SER A 158 8.30 -0.86 -25.33
C SER A 158 7.46 -1.29 -24.12
N PHE A 159 6.85 -0.34 -23.40
CA PHE A 159 5.90 -0.62 -22.33
C PHE A 159 4.52 -0.15 -22.76
N ARG A 160 3.46 -0.85 -22.33
CA ARG A 160 2.07 -0.39 -22.55
C ARG A 160 1.56 0.43 -21.37
N GLY A 161 2.01 0.10 -20.17
CA GLY A 161 1.82 0.85 -18.94
C GLY A 161 2.88 0.46 -17.92
N ALA A 162 3.03 1.29 -16.88
CA ALA A 162 3.91 1.03 -15.75
C ALA A 162 3.39 1.72 -14.48
N ALA A 163 3.42 1.03 -13.36
CA ALA A 163 3.23 1.62 -12.04
C ALA A 163 4.56 2.20 -11.52
N ILE A 164 4.59 3.51 -11.29
CA ILE A 164 5.73 4.23 -10.73
C ILE A 164 5.33 4.70 -9.32
N GLY A 165 5.69 3.90 -8.32
CA GLY A 165 5.24 4.10 -6.94
C GLY A 165 3.72 3.98 -6.84
N THR A 166 3.04 5.10 -6.59
CA THR A 166 1.57 5.17 -6.49
C THR A 166 0.88 5.77 -7.71
N SER A 167 1.66 6.06 -8.76
CA SER A 167 1.18 6.61 -10.03
C SER A 167 1.21 5.56 -11.15
N ILE A 168 0.36 5.72 -12.15
CA ILE A 168 0.30 4.89 -13.36
C ILE A 168 0.76 5.73 -14.54
N LEU A 169 1.75 5.25 -15.29
CA LEU A 169 2.16 5.80 -16.58
C LEU A 169 1.61 4.91 -17.70
N LEU A 170 0.99 5.51 -18.72
CA LEU A 170 0.50 4.84 -19.92
C LEU A 170 1.29 5.30 -21.13
N ASN A 171 1.71 4.37 -21.99
CA ASN A 171 2.34 4.72 -23.25
C ASN A 171 1.31 5.27 -24.24
N THR A 172 1.69 6.26 -25.04
CA THR A 172 0.77 6.96 -25.97
C THR A 172 0.57 6.25 -27.32
N GLU A 173 1.48 5.35 -27.69
CA GLU A 173 1.49 4.62 -28.97
C GLU A 173 0.75 3.28 -28.90
N GLY A 174 0.34 2.84 -27.71
CA GLY A 174 -0.46 1.62 -27.52
C GLY A 174 -1.97 1.91 -27.50
N GLU A 175 -2.77 1.05 -28.13
CA GLU A 175 -4.22 1.07 -27.91
C GLU A 175 -4.53 1.01 -26.41
N PHE A 176 -5.43 1.88 -25.97
CA PHE A 176 -5.88 1.93 -24.59
C PHE A 176 -6.57 0.61 -24.23
N TYR A 177 -5.88 -0.25 -23.48
CA TYR A 177 -6.42 -1.54 -23.10
C TYR A 177 -6.68 -1.55 -21.60
N TYR A 178 -7.96 -1.69 -21.20
CA TYR A 178 -8.41 -1.73 -19.81
C TYR A 178 -7.64 -2.75 -18.95
N ASN A 179 -7.13 -3.82 -19.57
CA ASN A 179 -6.26 -4.81 -18.93
C ASN A 179 -4.93 -4.22 -18.47
N THR A 180 -4.33 -3.29 -19.22
CA THR A 180 -3.10 -2.60 -18.82
C THR A 180 -3.34 -1.81 -17.55
N ILE A 181 -4.42 -1.02 -17.49
CA ILE A 181 -4.75 -0.28 -16.25
C ILE A 181 -5.06 -1.23 -15.10
N ALA A 182 -5.81 -2.32 -15.34
CA ALA A 182 -6.07 -3.31 -14.31
C ALA A 182 -4.76 -3.89 -13.74
N HIS A 183 -3.79 -4.17 -14.61
CA HIS A 183 -2.45 -4.64 -14.24
C HIS A 183 -1.69 -3.59 -13.41
N GLU A 184 -1.64 -2.34 -13.86
CA GLU A 184 -0.92 -1.28 -13.13
C GLU A 184 -1.59 -0.89 -11.80
N VAL A 185 -2.92 -0.96 -11.71
CA VAL A 185 -3.64 -0.76 -10.42
C VAL A 185 -3.22 -1.81 -9.40
N ILE A 186 -3.04 -3.06 -9.82
CA ILE A 186 -2.56 -4.14 -8.93
C ILE A 186 -1.13 -3.85 -8.45
N HIS A 187 -0.24 -3.36 -9.32
CA HIS A 187 1.11 -2.96 -8.91
C HIS A 187 1.11 -1.79 -7.93
N VAL A 188 0.24 -0.79 -8.11
CA VAL A 188 0.05 0.29 -7.12
C VAL A 188 -0.41 -0.27 -5.77
N PHE A 189 -1.33 -1.23 -5.75
CA PHE A 189 -1.72 -1.91 -4.51
C PHE A 189 -0.56 -2.67 -3.88
N GLN A 190 0.24 -3.38 -4.67
CA GLN A 190 1.43 -4.08 -4.18
C GLN A 190 2.47 -3.12 -3.59
N TYR A 191 2.61 -1.91 -4.13
CA TYR A 191 3.45 -0.86 -3.54
C TYR A 191 2.95 -0.45 -2.14
N HIS A 192 1.64 -0.29 -1.95
CA HIS A 192 1.07 -0.04 -0.62
C HIS A 192 1.24 -1.24 0.31
N ASP A 193 0.94 -2.46 -0.15
CA ASP A 193 1.12 -3.69 0.61
C ASP A 193 2.58 -3.83 1.08
N PHE A 194 3.55 -3.65 0.18
CA PHE A 194 4.98 -3.73 0.47
C PHE A 194 5.41 -2.69 1.50
N ASN A 195 4.96 -1.44 1.35
CA ASN A 195 5.20 -0.40 2.35
C ASN A 195 4.69 -0.82 3.73
N VAL A 196 3.47 -1.36 3.83
CA VAL A 196 2.94 -1.88 5.09
C VAL A 196 3.82 -2.98 5.67
N PHE A 197 4.24 -3.96 4.87
CA PHE A 197 5.07 -5.07 5.34
C PHE A 197 6.46 -4.61 5.77
N PHE A 198 7.08 -3.71 5.00
CA PHE A 198 8.39 -3.15 5.29
C PHE A 198 8.35 -2.27 6.55
N PHE A 199 7.34 -1.40 6.69
CA PHE A 199 7.20 -0.51 7.84
C PHE A 199 6.76 -1.23 9.12
N ALA A 200 5.84 -2.19 9.01
CA ALA A 200 5.33 -2.90 10.18
C ALA A 200 6.30 -3.99 10.68
N GLY A 201 7.06 -4.61 9.77
CA GLY A 201 8.00 -5.69 10.09
C GLY A 201 9.43 -5.20 10.31
N LEU A 202 10.09 -4.73 9.26
CA LEU A 202 11.54 -4.57 9.25
C LEU A 202 12.03 -3.34 10.02
N TYR A 203 11.36 -2.20 9.85
CA TYR A 203 11.76 -0.97 10.53
C TYR A 203 11.72 -1.10 12.06
N LYS A 204 10.69 -1.77 12.61
CA LYS A 204 10.58 -2.01 14.05
C LYS A 204 11.52 -3.11 14.56
N MET A 205 11.81 -4.13 13.75
CA MET A 205 12.81 -5.16 14.09
C MET A 205 14.22 -4.56 14.21
N GLU A 206 14.60 -3.65 13.32
CA GLU A 206 15.89 -2.95 13.37
C GLU A 206 16.04 -2.06 14.62
N HIS A 207 14.92 -1.57 15.16
CA HIS A 207 14.88 -0.69 16.33
C HIS A 207 14.42 -1.41 17.61
N TRP A 208 14.44 -2.75 17.60
CA TRP A 208 14.11 -3.57 18.76
C TRP A 208 15.01 -3.21 19.95
N GLY A 209 14.41 -2.72 21.04
CA GLY A 209 15.14 -2.32 22.24
C GLY A 209 15.62 -0.85 22.29
N LYS A 210 15.23 0.00 21.33
CA LYS A 210 15.46 1.47 21.34
C LYS A 210 14.14 2.24 21.54
N ASP A 211 14.15 3.47 22.05
CA ASP A 211 12.94 4.22 22.44
C ASP A 211 12.00 4.67 21.28
N GLN A 212 12.32 4.36 20.01
CA GLN A 212 11.53 4.75 18.83
C GLN A 212 10.72 3.59 18.21
N GLN A 213 10.02 2.79 19.03
CA GLN A 213 9.38 1.53 18.60
C GLN A 213 8.01 1.68 17.93
N THR A 214 7.52 2.91 17.71
CA THR A 214 6.14 3.14 17.24
C THR A 214 6.08 3.52 15.77
N PHE A 215 4.94 3.21 15.13
CA PHE A 215 4.66 3.64 13.76
C PHE A 215 4.76 5.18 13.65
N GLU A 216 4.36 5.91 14.70
CA GLU A 216 4.49 7.37 14.78
C GLU A 216 5.94 7.87 14.74
N GLY A 217 6.90 7.18 15.37
CA GLY A 217 8.32 7.55 15.35
C GLY A 217 9.04 7.31 14.01
N TYR A 218 8.48 6.45 13.15
CA TYR A 218 8.97 6.32 11.78
C TYR A 218 8.58 7.55 10.95
N TYR A 219 7.29 7.90 10.96
CA TYR A 219 6.79 9.03 10.17
C TYR A 219 7.32 10.40 10.63
N SER A 220 7.72 10.55 11.90
CA SER A 220 8.32 11.80 12.39
C SER A 220 9.66 12.12 11.72
N ASN A 221 10.39 11.10 11.23
CA ASN A 221 11.72 11.25 10.59
C ASN A 221 11.78 10.56 9.22
N TYR A 222 10.64 10.38 8.55
CA TYR A 222 10.49 9.59 7.32
C TYR A 222 11.48 10.02 6.22
N PHE A 223 11.63 11.33 6.01
CA PHE A 223 12.51 11.91 4.99
C PHE A 223 14.00 11.60 5.21
N GLU A 224 14.53 11.79 6.43
CA GLU A 224 15.93 11.47 6.75
C GLU A 224 16.21 9.97 6.62
N LYS A 225 15.24 9.14 7.04
CA LYS A 225 15.39 7.68 7.10
C LYS A 225 15.37 7.03 5.72
N GLU A 226 14.53 7.52 4.81
CA GLU A 226 14.59 7.07 3.42
C GLU A 226 15.78 7.65 2.67
N ALA A 227 16.15 8.91 2.91
CA ALA A 227 17.38 9.47 2.34
C ALA A 227 18.59 8.61 2.70
N TYR A 228 18.71 8.14 3.95
CA TYR A 228 19.77 7.24 4.39
C TYR A 228 19.74 5.85 3.71
N LEU A 229 18.55 5.27 3.51
CA LEU A 229 18.39 3.97 2.85
C LEU A 229 18.70 4.03 1.34
N PHE A 230 18.39 5.15 0.68
CA PHE A 230 18.62 5.34 -0.75
C PHE A 230 19.95 6.06 -1.07
N SER A 231 20.66 6.62 -0.09
CA SER A 231 22.00 7.21 -0.28
C SER A 231 23.15 6.21 -0.19
N ASN A 232 22.88 4.99 0.27
CA ASN A 232 23.88 3.93 0.44
C ASN A 232 23.86 2.87 -0.69
N TYR A 233 23.23 3.19 -1.82
CA TYR A 233 23.28 2.44 -3.08
C TYR A 233 23.61 3.36 -4.25
#